data_AF-A0A1Z8A3W3-F1
#
_entry.id   AF-A0A1Z8A3W3-F1
#
_cell.length_a   1.000
_cell.length_b   1.000
_cell.length_c   1.000
_cell.angle_alpha   90.00
_cell.angle_beta   90.00
_cell.angle_gamma   90.00
#
_symmetry.space_group_name_H-M   'P 1'
#
loop_
_entity.id
_entity.type
_entity.pdbx_description
1 polymer ?
#
loop_
_entity_poly.entity_id
_entity_poly.type
_entity_poly.pdbx_seq_one_letter_code
_entity_poly.pdbx_strand_id
1 'polypeptide(L)'
;MTNIIQKNLIAVAVSAALGTTAYAGEIVINTDTSDPAPKAAFEAVIAGFEAENPDVSVTWNLFDHEGYKSSIRNFLTADAPDLANWYAGNRMLPFVNAGLFASVDDVWEENGLNDSLASAAGSMTIDGHKWGVPYTYYQWGVYYRKDIFADLGIDVPTNWEEFKAAGATLNENGVTPITIGSKYLWTAGGVFDYLNLRTNGYDFHMALTKGEIAWTDDRVRATMANWLELIEADFFLENHAAYSWQEALPPMVRGEAAMYIMGNFAVAPLREAGLTDDQLGFFQFPEITPGIELAEDAPTDTIHLTANAKNPVDAKRFLAYLARADVQTEINATLGQLPINSGSTVADDVFLQAGFEMLSNTNGIAQFFDRDAPAEMAKAGMEGFQEFMVKPDRLEAILERLEKARQRAY
;
A
#
# COMPACT_ATOMS: atom_id res chain seq x y z
N MET A 1 89.93 -34.86 -2.18
CA MET A 1 89.22 -35.61 -1.12
C MET A 1 89.21 -34.66 0.08
N THR A 2 88.12 -34.02 0.47
CA THR A 2 86.81 -34.58 0.81
C THR A 2 85.78 -33.44 0.80
N ASN A 3 84.58 -33.73 0.25
CA ASN A 3 83.39 -32.89 0.28
C ASN A 3 82.96 -32.54 1.71
N ILE A 4 82.36 -31.37 1.92
CA ILE A 4 81.11 -31.24 2.69
C ILE A 4 80.38 -29.97 2.24
N ILE A 5 79.12 -30.19 1.89
CA ILE A 5 78.12 -29.25 1.41
C ILE A 5 77.45 -28.60 2.61
N GLN A 6 77.33 -27.26 2.64
CA GLN A 6 76.34 -26.58 3.46
C GLN A 6 75.48 -25.66 2.58
N LYS A 7 74.22 -26.06 2.44
CA LYS A 7 73.11 -25.31 1.82
C LYS A 7 72.71 -24.18 2.77
N ASN A 8 72.72 -22.94 2.29
CA ASN A 8 72.04 -21.83 2.97
C ASN A 8 70.61 -21.71 2.41
N LEU A 9 69.63 -21.91 3.29
CA LEU A 9 68.21 -21.69 3.05
C LEU A 9 67.92 -20.19 2.84
N ILE A 10 67.19 -19.87 1.77
CA ILE A 10 66.49 -18.60 1.59
C ILE A 10 65.24 -18.67 2.46
N ALA A 11 65.14 -17.80 3.47
CA ALA A 11 63.92 -17.61 4.25
C ALA A 11 62.96 -16.70 3.45
N VAL A 12 61.93 -17.29 2.85
CA VAL A 12 60.77 -16.54 2.33
C VAL A 12 59.86 -16.25 3.52
N ALA A 13 59.79 -15.00 3.94
CA ALA A 13 58.78 -14.53 4.87
C ALA A 13 57.43 -14.45 4.14
N VAL A 14 56.62 -15.50 4.26
CA VAL A 14 55.20 -15.46 3.87
C VAL A 14 54.47 -14.73 4.99
N SER A 15 54.15 -13.46 4.78
CA SER A 15 53.16 -12.75 5.60
C SER A 15 51.80 -13.38 5.35
N ALA A 16 51.43 -14.35 6.19
CA ALA A 16 50.07 -14.83 6.28
C ALA A 16 49.21 -13.69 6.85
N ALA A 17 48.56 -12.93 5.97
CA ALA A 17 47.42 -12.11 6.35
C ALA A 17 46.33 -13.08 6.82
N LEU A 18 46.25 -13.27 8.13
CA LEU A 18 45.07 -13.86 8.78
C LEU A 18 43.94 -12.85 8.55
N GLY A 19 43.27 -12.96 7.41
CA GLY A 19 41.95 -12.39 7.24
C GLY A 19 41.06 -13.06 8.27
N THR A 20 40.79 -12.37 9.37
CA THR A 20 39.64 -12.67 10.19
C THR A 20 38.44 -12.49 9.28
N THR A 21 37.86 -13.59 8.81
CA THR A 21 36.47 -13.59 8.37
C THR A 21 35.69 -13.17 9.60
N ALA A 22 35.42 -11.87 9.73
CA ALA A 22 34.34 -11.41 10.58
C ALA A 22 33.12 -12.21 10.11
N TYR A 23 32.48 -12.95 11.02
CA TYR A 23 31.18 -13.51 10.72
C TYR A 23 30.29 -12.31 10.43
N ALA A 24 29.98 -12.07 9.15
CA ALA A 24 28.99 -11.07 8.81
C ALA A 24 27.70 -11.47 9.51
N GLY A 25 27.12 -10.56 10.29
CA GLY A 25 25.78 -10.77 10.81
C GLY A 25 24.83 -10.97 9.64
N GLU A 26 24.00 -11.98 9.66
CA GLU A 26 22.96 -12.15 8.64
C GLU A 26 21.64 -11.63 9.20
N ILE A 27 20.90 -10.87 8.41
CA ILE A 27 19.47 -10.59 8.66
C ILE A 27 18.63 -11.19 7.53
N VAL A 28 17.50 -11.79 7.88
CA VAL A 28 16.52 -12.31 6.94
C VAL A 28 15.33 -11.36 6.89
N ILE A 29 14.94 -10.94 5.68
CA ILE A 29 13.78 -10.07 5.46
C ILE A 29 12.80 -10.78 4.53
N ASN A 30 11.54 -10.89 4.95
CA ASN A 30 10.46 -11.33 4.07
C ASN A 30 9.64 -10.14 3.60
N THR A 31 9.42 -9.99 2.29
CA THR A 31 8.51 -8.97 1.75
C THR A 31 7.60 -9.45 0.63
N ASP A 32 6.56 -8.68 0.36
CA ASP A 32 5.63 -8.87 -0.77
C ASP A 32 5.84 -7.89 -1.94
N THR A 33 6.97 -7.18 -1.97
CA THR A 33 7.32 -6.12 -2.92
C THR A 33 7.74 -6.67 -4.30
N SER A 34 6.92 -7.58 -4.85
CA SER A 34 7.25 -8.37 -6.04
C SER A 34 6.98 -7.67 -7.37
N ASP A 35 6.15 -6.62 -7.37
CA ASP A 35 5.92 -5.78 -8.53
C ASP A 35 7.20 -5.05 -8.96
N PRO A 36 7.37 -4.70 -10.26
CA PRO A 36 8.66 -4.21 -10.78
C PRO A 36 9.26 -3.02 -10.03
N ALA A 37 8.47 -1.97 -9.78
CA ALA A 37 8.94 -0.77 -9.08
C ALA A 37 9.23 -1.04 -7.58
N PRO A 38 8.32 -1.64 -6.79
CA PRO A 38 8.63 -2.07 -5.41
C PRO A 38 9.85 -2.97 -5.29
N LYS A 39 10.04 -3.90 -6.23
CA LYS A 39 11.18 -4.81 -6.24
C LYS A 39 12.48 -4.04 -6.42
N ALA A 40 12.56 -3.20 -7.45
CA ALA A 40 13.74 -2.40 -7.73
C ALA A 40 14.09 -1.44 -6.58
N ALA A 41 13.07 -0.83 -5.97
CA ALA A 41 13.25 0.07 -4.84
C ALA A 41 13.83 -0.66 -3.61
N PHE A 42 13.32 -1.86 -3.30
CA PHE A 42 13.81 -2.63 -2.15
C PHE A 42 15.20 -3.23 -2.39
N GLU A 43 15.53 -3.62 -3.63
CA GLU A 43 16.89 -4.03 -4.02
C GLU A 43 17.91 -2.90 -3.76
N ALA A 44 17.56 -1.67 -4.13
CA ALA A 44 18.42 -0.50 -3.90
C ALA A 44 18.63 -0.21 -2.40
N VAL A 45 17.57 -0.30 -1.60
CA VAL A 45 17.66 -0.13 -0.12
C VAL A 45 18.59 -1.17 0.49
N ILE A 46 18.46 -2.44 0.11
CA ILE A 46 19.32 -3.51 0.60
C ILE A 46 20.77 -3.25 0.23
N ALA A 47 21.04 -2.94 -1.05
CA ALA A 47 22.39 -2.67 -1.53
C ALA A 47 23.04 -1.47 -0.82
N GLY A 48 22.27 -0.39 -0.59
CA GLY A 48 22.75 0.77 0.16
C GLY A 48 23.04 0.46 1.63
N PHE A 49 22.17 -0.32 2.28
CA PHE A 49 22.40 -0.77 3.65
C PHE A 49 23.66 -1.61 3.79
N GLU A 50 23.86 -2.62 2.93
CA GLU A 50 25.06 -3.49 2.96
C GLU A 50 26.34 -2.70 2.65
N ALA A 51 26.27 -1.69 1.78
CA ALA A 51 27.40 -0.83 1.48
C ALA A 51 27.85 0.01 2.69
N GLU A 52 26.90 0.50 3.50
CA GLU A 52 27.19 1.23 4.74
C GLU A 52 27.51 0.32 5.94
N ASN A 53 27.08 -0.95 5.89
CA ASN A 53 27.20 -1.92 6.96
C ASN A 53 27.89 -3.20 6.43
N PRO A 54 29.19 -3.16 6.07
CA PRO A 54 29.87 -4.28 5.43
C PRO A 54 30.06 -5.50 6.35
N ASP A 55 29.72 -5.35 7.64
CA ASP A 55 29.65 -6.41 8.64
C ASP A 55 28.30 -7.14 8.67
N VAL A 56 27.33 -6.75 7.84
CA VAL A 56 25.99 -7.33 7.78
C VAL A 56 25.65 -7.73 6.34
N SER A 57 25.03 -8.90 6.16
CA SER A 57 24.44 -9.34 4.90
C SER A 57 22.94 -9.52 5.02
N VAL A 58 22.19 -9.21 3.95
CA VAL A 58 20.73 -9.29 3.92
C VAL A 58 20.29 -10.45 3.02
N THR A 59 19.62 -11.43 3.61
CA THR A 59 18.88 -12.46 2.87
C THR A 59 17.43 -12.01 2.68
N TRP A 60 17.05 -11.73 1.44
CA TRP A 60 15.71 -11.25 1.11
C TRP A 60 14.86 -12.34 0.45
N ASN A 61 13.76 -12.70 1.11
CA ASN A 61 12.75 -13.61 0.59
C ASN A 61 11.57 -12.81 0.04
N LEU A 62 11.34 -12.96 -1.27
CA LEU A 62 10.28 -12.25 -1.98
C LEU A 62 9.08 -13.16 -2.23
N PHE A 63 7.90 -12.70 -1.83
CA PHE A 63 6.62 -13.37 -2.01
C PHE A 63 5.76 -12.59 -3.00
N ASP A 64 4.82 -13.27 -3.67
CA ASP A 64 3.76 -12.56 -4.39
C ASP A 64 2.80 -11.89 -3.41
N HIS A 65 2.20 -10.76 -3.80
CA HIS A 65 1.39 -9.92 -2.92
C HIS A 65 0.27 -10.68 -2.19
N GLU A 66 -0.54 -11.44 -2.93
CA GLU A 66 -1.68 -12.16 -2.36
C GLU A 66 -1.22 -13.38 -1.54
N GLY A 67 -0.23 -14.12 -2.04
CA GLY A 67 0.39 -15.24 -1.34
C GLY A 67 0.97 -14.82 0.02
N TYR A 68 1.61 -13.66 0.09
CA TYR A 68 2.20 -13.13 1.31
C TYR A 68 1.18 -12.89 2.43
N LYS A 69 0.01 -12.31 2.09
CA LYS A 69 -1.08 -12.07 3.06
C LYS A 69 -1.52 -13.36 3.75
N SER A 70 -1.47 -14.49 3.04
CA SER A 70 -1.81 -15.80 3.58
C SER A 70 -0.67 -16.48 4.35
N SER A 71 0.59 -16.19 4.01
CA SER A 71 1.76 -16.88 4.57
C SER A 71 2.34 -16.23 5.82
N ILE A 72 2.14 -14.92 6.04
CA ILE A 72 2.84 -14.18 7.11
C ILE A 72 2.67 -14.80 8.49
N ARG A 73 1.44 -15.18 8.87
CA ARG A 73 1.18 -15.76 10.19
C ARG A 73 1.92 -17.10 10.36
N ASN A 74 2.03 -17.87 9.27
CA ASN A 74 2.71 -19.16 9.29
C ASN A 74 4.21 -18.99 9.49
N PHE A 75 4.87 -18.12 8.70
CA PHE A 75 6.31 -17.95 8.85
C PHE A 75 6.68 -17.25 10.16
N LEU A 76 5.88 -16.28 10.65
CA LEU A 76 6.15 -15.63 11.95
C LEU A 76 6.09 -16.60 13.13
N THR A 77 5.32 -17.69 13.00
CA THR A 77 5.17 -18.71 14.04
C THR A 77 6.18 -19.86 13.89
N ALA A 78 6.47 -20.28 12.65
CA ALA A 78 7.24 -21.49 12.38
C ALA A 78 8.75 -21.24 12.21
N ASP A 79 9.13 -20.31 11.33
CA ASP A 79 10.52 -19.93 11.07
C ASP A 79 10.53 -18.45 10.69
N ALA A 80 10.54 -17.61 11.73
CA ALA A 80 10.38 -16.17 11.56
C ALA A 80 11.63 -15.56 10.91
N PRO A 81 11.47 -14.65 9.93
CA PRO A 81 12.56 -13.78 9.49
C PRO A 81 12.89 -12.78 10.60
N ASP A 82 13.98 -12.04 10.48
CA ASP A 82 14.27 -10.93 11.39
C ASP A 82 13.32 -9.75 11.16
N LEU A 83 13.03 -9.47 9.89
CA LEU A 83 12.13 -8.40 9.46
C LEU A 83 11.04 -8.94 8.53
N ALA A 84 9.85 -8.36 8.63
CA ALA A 84 8.74 -8.64 7.72
C ALA A 84 8.06 -7.33 7.32
N ASN A 85 7.72 -7.16 6.04
CA ASN A 85 6.85 -6.05 5.67
C ASN A 85 5.40 -6.36 6.05
N TRP A 86 4.64 -5.33 6.38
CA TRP A 86 3.20 -5.44 6.60
C TRP A 86 2.56 -4.08 6.41
N TYR A 87 1.39 -3.89 7.01
CA TYR A 87 0.68 -2.61 6.99
C TYR A 87 0.46 -2.09 8.41
N ALA A 88 0.40 -0.76 8.52
CA ALA A 88 0.15 -0.03 9.75
C ALA A 88 -1.28 -0.26 10.31
N GLY A 89 -1.52 0.27 11.51
CA GLY A 89 -2.87 0.35 12.10
C GLY A 89 -3.49 -1.00 12.48
N ASN A 90 -4.78 -1.17 12.18
CA ASN A 90 -5.54 -2.36 12.59
C ASN A 90 -5.00 -3.66 11.97
N ARG A 91 -4.35 -3.58 10.81
CA ARG A 91 -3.78 -4.74 10.13
C ARG A 91 -2.61 -5.37 10.88
N MET A 92 -1.83 -4.60 11.65
CA MET A 92 -0.75 -5.13 12.50
C MET A 92 -1.25 -5.61 13.88
N LEU A 93 -2.39 -5.11 14.37
CA LEU A 93 -2.91 -5.43 15.70
C LEU A 93 -3.01 -6.94 16.02
N PRO A 94 -3.49 -7.82 15.12
CA PRO A 94 -3.53 -9.25 15.38
C PRO A 94 -2.15 -9.90 15.57
N PHE A 95 -1.09 -9.33 15.01
CA PHE A 95 0.27 -9.83 15.13
C PHE A 95 0.93 -9.31 16.42
N VAL A 96 0.66 -8.06 16.77
CA VAL A 96 1.05 -7.46 18.05
C VAL A 96 0.42 -8.22 19.21
N ASN A 97 -0.91 -8.42 19.19
CA ASN A 97 -1.64 -9.15 20.23
C ASN A 97 -1.22 -10.63 20.36
N ALA A 98 -0.77 -11.24 19.27
CA ALA A 98 -0.26 -12.60 19.27
C ALA A 98 1.22 -12.70 19.68
N GLY A 99 1.90 -11.57 19.96
CA GLY A 99 3.32 -11.52 20.30
C GLY A 99 4.23 -11.95 19.15
N LEU A 100 3.82 -11.70 17.89
CA LEU A 100 4.58 -12.06 16.70
C LEU A 100 5.48 -10.92 16.19
N PHE A 101 5.20 -9.67 16.58
CA PHE A 101 6.07 -8.53 16.39
C PHE A 101 6.69 -8.10 17.72
N ALA A 102 7.86 -7.47 17.66
CA ALA A 102 8.52 -6.85 18.80
C ALA A 102 8.42 -5.32 18.71
N SER A 103 8.41 -4.65 19.87
CA SER A 103 8.49 -3.19 19.92
C SER A 103 9.85 -2.72 19.35
N VAL A 104 9.79 -1.56 18.69
CA VAL A 104 10.93 -0.83 18.14
C VAL A 104 11.01 0.58 18.73
N ASP A 105 10.51 0.77 19.96
CA ASP A 105 10.56 2.07 20.66
C ASP A 105 11.99 2.64 20.72
N ASP A 106 12.98 1.78 20.97
CA ASP A 106 14.39 2.17 21.01
C ASP A 106 14.87 2.71 19.66
N VAL A 107 14.48 2.08 18.55
CA VAL A 107 14.77 2.60 17.21
C VAL A 107 14.16 3.99 17.02
N TRP A 108 12.94 4.19 17.50
CA TRP A 108 12.27 5.49 17.39
C TRP A 108 12.91 6.58 18.25
N GLU A 109 13.27 6.26 19.49
CA GLU A 109 13.89 7.18 20.44
C GLU A 109 15.32 7.55 20.02
N GLU A 110 16.16 6.57 19.71
CA GLU A 110 17.58 6.77 19.42
C GLU A 110 17.82 7.52 18.09
N ASN A 111 16.88 7.44 17.15
CA ASN A 111 17.01 8.02 15.80
C ASN A 111 16.09 9.24 15.57
N GLY A 112 15.40 9.74 16.60
CA GLY A 112 14.52 10.90 16.46
C GLY A 112 13.32 10.67 15.53
N LEU A 113 12.81 9.44 15.47
CA LEU A 113 11.71 9.09 14.56
C LEU A 113 10.35 9.63 15.02
N ASN A 114 10.20 9.93 16.32
CA ASN A 114 8.99 10.58 16.83
C ASN A 114 8.75 11.96 16.20
N ASP A 115 9.83 12.66 15.84
CA ASP A 115 9.75 13.96 15.16
C ASP A 115 9.71 13.78 13.64
N SER A 116 10.65 12.99 13.09
CA SER A 116 10.79 12.86 11.64
C SER A 116 9.67 12.07 10.97
N LEU A 117 9.05 11.10 11.67
CA LEU A 117 7.93 10.27 11.20
C LEU A 117 6.61 10.60 11.92
N ALA A 118 6.48 11.81 12.48
CA ALA A 118 5.36 12.23 13.33
C ALA A 118 3.98 11.99 12.68
N SER A 119 3.87 12.18 11.36
CA SER A 119 2.64 11.98 10.58
C SER A 119 2.12 10.53 10.63
N ALA A 120 3.01 9.55 10.67
CA ALA A 120 2.68 8.12 10.74
C ALA A 120 2.78 7.55 12.16
N ALA A 121 3.25 8.33 13.13
CA ALA A 121 3.48 7.86 14.50
C ALA A 121 2.24 7.26 15.15
N GLY A 122 1.05 7.81 14.85
CA GLY A 122 -0.23 7.30 15.36
C GLY A 122 -0.58 5.92 14.84
N SER A 123 -0.46 5.69 13.52
CA SER A 123 -0.77 4.39 12.90
C SER A 123 0.25 3.30 13.25
N MET A 124 1.43 3.69 13.76
CA MET A 124 2.48 2.79 14.24
C MET A 124 2.40 2.47 15.73
N THR A 125 1.48 3.09 16.48
CA THR A 125 1.33 2.91 17.92
C THR A 125 0.16 2.01 18.28
N ILE A 126 0.45 0.96 19.06
CA ILE A 126 -0.56 0.15 19.75
C ILE A 126 -0.12 0.05 21.21
N ASP A 127 -1.04 0.33 22.13
CA ASP A 127 -0.82 0.29 23.58
C ASP A 127 0.40 1.10 24.05
N GLY A 128 0.66 2.24 23.40
CA GLY A 128 1.75 3.15 23.75
C GLY A 128 3.12 2.77 23.18
N HIS A 129 3.24 1.63 22.48
CA HIS A 129 4.48 1.14 21.89
C HIS A 129 4.47 1.27 20.37
N LYS A 130 5.66 1.48 19.77
CA LYS A 130 5.90 1.50 18.32
C LYS A 130 6.21 0.08 17.85
N TRP A 131 5.53 -0.35 16.78
CA TRP A 131 5.62 -1.75 16.33
C TRP A 131 6.30 -1.94 14.97
N GLY A 132 6.80 -0.87 14.34
CA GLY A 132 7.56 -0.95 13.09
C GLY A 132 8.05 0.42 12.61
N VAL A 133 8.58 0.46 11.39
CA VAL A 133 9.01 1.68 10.70
C VAL A 133 8.25 1.82 9.38
N PRO A 134 7.47 2.91 9.18
CA PRO A 134 6.84 3.25 7.92
C PRO A 134 7.86 3.89 6.95
N TYR A 135 7.77 3.56 5.67
CA TYR A 135 8.75 4.04 4.68
C TYR A 135 8.14 4.67 3.42
N THR A 136 6.87 4.42 3.16
CA THR A 136 6.13 4.98 2.03
C THR A 136 4.65 5.04 2.36
N TYR A 137 3.96 5.98 1.74
CA TYR A 137 2.51 6.00 1.59
C TYR A 137 2.13 6.48 0.20
N TYR A 138 0.89 6.22 -0.18
CA TYR A 138 0.39 6.61 -1.49
C TYR A 138 -1.05 7.06 -1.43
N GLN A 139 -1.39 8.02 -2.27
CA GLN A 139 -2.75 8.50 -2.45
C GLN A 139 -3.56 7.54 -3.31
N TRP A 140 -4.84 7.42 -2.97
CA TRP A 140 -5.88 6.98 -3.89
C TRP A 140 -6.65 8.17 -4.48
N GLY A 141 -7.38 7.93 -5.56
CA GLY A 141 -8.28 8.90 -6.17
C GLY A 141 -8.68 8.45 -7.57
N VAL A 142 -9.03 9.38 -8.45
CA VAL A 142 -9.45 9.07 -9.82
C VAL A 142 -8.36 9.46 -10.81
N TYR A 143 -7.74 8.46 -11.43
CA TYR A 143 -6.88 8.66 -12.60
C TYR A 143 -7.76 8.69 -13.85
N TYR A 144 -7.53 9.64 -14.76
CA TYR A 144 -8.39 9.81 -15.93
C TYR A 144 -7.65 10.18 -17.20
N ARG A 145 -8.33 9.98 -18.33
CA ARG A 145 -7.90 10.36 -19.68
C ARG A 145 -8.26 11.81 -19.99
N LYS A 146 -7.30 12.72 -19.81
CA LYS A 146 -7.45 14.16 -20.07
C LYS A 146 -7.80 14.46 -21.51
N ASP A 147 -7.19 13.73 -22.44
CA ASP A 147 -7.44 13.88 -23.87
C ASP A 147 -8.88 13.49 -24.23
N ILE A 148 -9.40 12.40 -23.68
CA ILE A 148 -10.81 11.99 -23.87
C ILE A 148 -11.76 13.03 -23.26
N PHE A 149 -11.47 13.52 -22.04
CA PHE A 149 -12.29 14.56 -21.41
C PHE A 149 -12.31 15.85 -22.25
N ALA A 150 -11.15 16.30 -22.72
CA ALA A 150 -11.04 17.49 -23.56
C ALA A 150 -11.78 17.32 -24.90
N ASP A 151 -11.65 16.18 -25.56
CA ASP A 151 -12.32 15.89 -26.85
C ASP A 151 -13.84 15.87 -26.72
N LEU A 152 -14.37 15.43 -25.57
CA LEU A 152 -15.80 15.36 -25.28
C LEU A 152 -16.35 16.59 -24.54
N GLY A 153 -15.50 17.57 -24.21
CA GLY A 153 -15.90 18.77 -23.47
C GLY A 153 -16.35 18.49 -22.04
N ILE A 154 -15.76 17.47 -21.39
CA ILE A 154 -16.01 17.09 -20.00
C ILE A 154 -15.04 17.85 -19.09
N ASP A 155 -15.59 18.66 -18.18
CA ASP A 155 -14.82 19.26 -17.09
C ASP A 155 -14.52 18.24 -15.99
N VAL A 156 -13.46 18.46 -15.22
CA VAL A 156 -13.14 17.62 -14.05
C VAL A 156 -14.27 17.74 -13.02
N PRO A 157 -14.96 16.65 -12.68
CA PRO A 157 -16.12 16.72 -11.79
C PRO A 157 -15.69 16.97 -10.36
N THR A 158 -16.43 17.86 -9.68
CA THR A 158 -16.17 18.24 -8.29
C THR A 158 -17.23 17.71 -7.33
N ASN A 159 -18.41 17.38 -7.86
CA ASN A 159 -19.52 16.79 -7.13
C ASN A 159 -20.15 15.60 -7.87
N TRP A 160 -21.05 14.91 -7.19
CA TRP A 160 -21.67 13.67 -7.66
C TRP A 160 -22.50 13.83 -8.94
N GLU A 161 -23.22 14.94 -9.10
CA GLU A 161 -24.02 15.17 -10.30
C GLU A 161 -23.13 15.42 -11.52
N GLU A 162 -22.04 16.17 -11.35
CA GLU A 162 -21.02 16.34 -12.39
C GLU A 162 -20.33 15.01 -12.74
N PHE A 163 -20.02 14.18 -11.74
CA PHE A 163 -19.40 12.86 -11.95
C PHE A 163 -20.33 11.94 -12.74
N LYS A 164 -21.62 11.92 -12.40
CA LYS A 164 -22.64 11.15 -13.12
C LYS A 164 -22.82 11.66 -14.56
N ALA A 165 -22.84 12.97 -14.75
CA ALA A 165 -22.95 13.59 -16.07
C ALA A 165 -21.73 13.29 -16.96
N ALA A 166 -20.52 13.29 -16.40
CA ALA A 166 -19.31 12.87 -17.08
C ALA A 166 -19.41 11.42 -17.56
N GLY A 167 -19.82 10.50 -16.68
CA GLY A 167 -20.02 9.10 -17.05
C GLY A 167 -21.11 8.88 -18.11
N ALA A 168 -22.24 9.60 -18.03
CA ALA A 168 -23.26 9.56 -19.06
C ALA A 168 -22.72 9.99 -20.43
N THR A 169 -21.95 11.09 -20.48
CA THR A 169 -21.32 11.59 -21.71
C THR A 169 -20.34 10.58 -22.29
N LEU A 170 -19.55 9.91 -21.44
CA LEU A 170 -18.62 8.86 -21.86
C LEU A 170 -19.37 7.66 -22.48
N ASN A 171 -20.42 7.18 -21.81
CA ASN A 171 -21.24 6.07 -22.29
C ASN A 171 -21.94 6.40 -23.63
N GLU A 172 -22.49 7.62 -23.78
CA GLU A 172 -23.08 8.08 -25.05
C GLU A 172 -22.09 8.04 -26.22
N ASN A 173 -20.79 8.14 -25.94
CA ASN A 173 -19.70 8.09 -26.91
C ASN A 173 -18.98 6.74 -26.96
N GLY A 174 -19.53 5.69 -26.33
CA GLY A 174 -18.99 4.33 -26.36
C GLY A 174 -17.69 4.16 -25.57
N VAL A 175 -17.40 5.04 -24.62
CA VAL A 175 -16.27 4.94 -23.69
C VAL A 175 -16.80 4.54 -22.32
N THR A 176 -16.31 3.43 -21.76
CA THR A 176 -16.70 3.02 -20.40
C THR A 176 -16.19 4.07 -19.38
N PRO A 177 -17.05 4.58 -18.47
CA PRO A 177 -16.64 5.62 -17.52
C PRO A 177 -15.46 5.20 -16.66
N ILE A 178 -15.55 4.03 -16.01
CA ILE A 178 -14.58 3.54 -15.03
C ILE A 178 -14.11 2.15 -15.44
N THR A 179 -12.81 2.00 -15.68
CA THR A 179 -12.17 0.69 -15.73
C THR A 179 -11.96 0.16 -14.31
N ILE A 180 -12.16 -1.15 -14.12
CA ILE A 180 -11.87 -1.85 -12.89
C ILE A 180 -11.67 -3.33 -13.18
N GLY A 181 -10.67 -3.93 -12.53
CA GLY A 181 -10.46 -5.37 -12.51
C GLY A 181 -10.57 -5.89 -11.09
N SER A 182 -11.68 -6.56 -10.76
CA SER A 182 -11.98 -6.97 -9.40
C SER A 182 -11.71 -8.43 -9.09
N LYS A 183 -11.04 -9.18 -9.98
CA LYS A 183 -10.58 -10.55 -9.71
C LYS A 183 -9.85 -10.65 -8.38
N TYR A 184 -9.03 -9.64 -8.08
CA TYR A 184 -8.55 -9.38 -6.73
C TYR A 184 -9.54 -8.44 -6.04
N LEU A 185 -10.21 -8.95 -5.01
CA LEU A 185 -11.41 -8.34 -4.44
C LEU A 185 -11.16 -6.94 -3.85
N TRP A 186 -9.92 -6.63 -3.49
CA TRP A 186 -9.56 -5.37 -2.85
C TRP A 186 -9.91 -4.16 -3.70
N THR A 187 -9.87 -4.22 -5.03
CA THR A 187 -10.21 -3.05 -5.86
C THR A 187 -11.65 -2.58 -5.65
N ALA A 188 -12.57 -3.50 -5.34
CA ALA A 188 -13.95 -3.16 -4.99
C ALA A 188 -14.04 -2.53 -3.58
N GLY A 189 -13.13 -2.87 -2.68
CA GLY A 189 -12.96 -2.20 -1.38
C GLY A 189 -12.67 -0.71 -1.54
N GLY A 190 -11.75 -0.33 -2.44
CA GLY A 190 -11.45 1.09 -2.68
C GLY A 190 -12.63 1.90 -3.23
N VAL A 191 -13.46 1.28 -4.08
CA VAL A 191 -14.71 1.92 -4.54
C VAL A 191 -15.68 2.10 -3.37
N PHE A 192 -15.85 1.08 -2.53
CA PHE A 192 -16.69 1.18 -1.34
C PHE A 192 -16.19 2.27 -0.37
N ASP A 193 -14.89 2.34 -0.13
CA ASP A 193 -14.28 3.31 0.78
C ASP A 193 -14.63 4.73 0.36
N TYR A 194 -14.36 5.10 -0.90
CA TYR A 194 -14.70 6.42 -1.41
C TYR A 194 -16.20 6.72 -1.35
N LEU A 195 -17.05 5.78 -1.75
CA LEU A 195 -18.49 5.97 -1.66
C LEU A 195 -18.92 6.20 -0.21
N ASN A 196 -18.40 5.44 0.75
CA ASN A 196 -18.76 5.57 2.16
C ASN A 196 -18.19 6.85 2.78
N LEU A 197 -16.93 7.18 2.49
CA LEU A 197 -16.25 8.39 2.97
C LEU A 197 -17.00 9.65 2.50
N ARG A 198 -17.47 9.68 1.25
CA ARG A 198 -18.24 10.81 0.71
C ARG A 198 -19.72 10.83 1.12
N THR A 199 -20.28 9.66 1.45
CA THR A 199 -21.69 9.56 1.88
C THR A 199 -21.83 9.91 3.36
N ASN A 200 -20.95 9.36 4.20
CA ASN A 200 -21.11 9.30 5.65
C ASN A 200 -19.93 9.90 6.44
N GLY A 201 -18.80 10.21 5.79
CA GLY A 201 -17.62 10.80 6.44
C GLY A 201 -16.69 9.79 7.10
N TYR A 202 -15.50 10.29 7.48
CA TYR A 202 -14.41 9.50 8.05
C TYR A 202 -14.79 8.78 9.35
N ASP A 203 -15.37 9.48 10.32
CA ASP A 203 -15.68 8.88 11.62
C ASP A 203 -16.66 7.71 11.50
N PHE A 204 -17.66 7.82 10.63
CA PHE A 204 -18.59 6.73 10.36
C PHE A 204 -17.88 5.56 9.68
N HIS A 205 -17.04 5.85 8.68
CA HIS A 205 -16.25 4.84 7.99
C HIS A 205 -15.40 4.03 8.99
N MET A 206 -14.67 4.72 9.86
CA MET A 206 -13.83 4.09 10.88
C MET A 206 -14.65 3.33 11.93
N ALA A 207 -15.81 3.83 12.33
CA ALA A 207 -16.70 3.11 13.26
C ALA A 207 -17.24 1.82 12.64
N LEU A 208 -17.55 1.81 11.34
CA LEU A 208 -17.96 0.61 10.61
C LEU A 208 -16.82 -0.43 10.54
N THR A 209 -15.60 -0.01 10.20
CA THR A 209 -14.44 -0.90 10.12
C THR A 209 -13.89 -1.33 11.49
N LYS A 210 -14.34 -0.71 12.58
CA LYS A 210 -14.12 -1.18 13.97
C LYS A 210 -15.25 -2.07 14.51
N GLY A 211 -16.27 -2.32 13.69
CA GLY A 211 -17.42 -3.15 14.07
C GLY A 211 -18.39 -2.46 15.04
N GLU A 212 -18.28 -1.15 15.23
CA GLU A 212 -19.17 -0.38 16.12
C GLU A 212 -20.53 -0.11 15.46
N ILE A 213 -20.57 -0.11 14.12
CA ILE A 213 -21.78 0.04 13.31
C ILE A 213 -22.18 -1.30 12.69
N ALA A 214 -23.48 -1.60 12.70
CA ALA A 214 -24.02 -2.77 12.03
C ALA A 214 -24.02 -2.59 10.51
N TRP A 215 -23.74 -3.66 9.76
CA TRP A 215 -23.79 -3.60 8.29
C TRP A 215 -25.21 -3.40 7.75
N THR A 216 -26.22 -3.65 8.57
CA THR A 216 -27.63 -3.40 8.28
C THR A 216 -28.09 -2.00 8.70
N ASP A 217 -27.18 -1.07 9.02
CA ASP A 217 -27.51 0.34 9.27
C ASP A 217 -27.94 1.04 7.96
N ASP A 218 -28.91 1.95 8.03
CA ASP A 218 -29.45 2.63 6.85
C ASP A 218 -28.41 3.53 6.15
N ARG A 219 -27.39 4.00 6.87
CA ARG A 219 -26.27 4.74 6.28
C ARG A 219 -25.37 3.87 5.40
N VAL A 220 -25.26 2.57 5.72
CA VAL A 220 -24.60 1.60 4.84
C VAL A 220 -25.44 1.39 3.58
N ARG A 221 -26.78 1.29 3.71
CA ARG A 221 -27.68 1.24 2.54
C ARG A 221 -27.56 2.47 1.66
N ALA A 222 -27.40 3.66 2.24
CA ALA A 222 -27.19 4.89 1.48
C ALA A 222 -25.89 4.83 0.64
N THR A 223 -24.80 4.31 1.20
CA THR A 223 -23.55 4.08 0.45
C THR A 223 -23.78 3.11 -0.72
N MET A 224 -24.46 2.00 -0.45
CA MET A 224 -24.76 0.97 -1.46
C MET A 224 -25.75 1.49 -2.53
N ALA A 225 -26.62 2.44 -2.20
CA ALA A 225 -27.50 3.10 -3.15
C ALA A 225 -26.71 4.00 -4.12
N ASN A 226 -25.74 4.77 -3.64
CA ASN A 226 -24.83 5.53 -4.51
C ASN A 226 -24.04 4.59 -5.44
N TRP A 227 -23.62 3.43 -4.94
CA TRP A 227 -22.98 2.42 -5.77
C TRP A 227 -23.95 1.85 -6.82
N LEU A 228 -25.20 1.57 -6.43
CA LEU A 228 -26.23 1.07 -7.33
C LEU A 228 -26.47 2.04 -8.49
N GLU A 229 -26.51 3.35 -8.24
CA GLU A 229 -26.64 4.37 -9.29
C GLU A 229 -25.54 4.23 -10.36
N LEU A 230 -24.30 3.98 -9.96
CA LEU A 230 -23.19 3.77 -10.91
C LEU A 230 -23.34 2.44 -11.67
N ILE A 231 -23.78 1.37 -11.01
CA ILE A 231 -23.97 0.06 -11.63
C ILE A 231 -25.10 0.12 -12.67
N GLU A 232 -26.24 0.71 -12.32
CA GLU A 232 -27.40 0.82 -13.22
C GLU A 232 -27.15 1.76 -14.41
N ALA A 233 -26.19 2.69 -14.27
CA ALA A 233 -25.77 3.60 -15.33
C ALA A 233 -24.57 3.08 -16.14
N ASP A 234 -24.22 1.79 -16.02
CA ASP A 234 -23.13 1.13 -16.76
C ASP A 234 -21.77 1.84 -16.62
N PHE A 235 -21.41 2.25 -15.38
CA PHE A 235 -20.13 2.94 -15.15
C PHE A 235 -18.91 2.03 -15.25
N PHE A 236 -19.07 0.73 -15.04
CA PHE A 236 -17.96 -0.21 -14.91
C PHE A 236 -17.88 -1.17 -16.09
N LEU A 237 -16.69 -1.72 -16.35
CA LEU A 237 -16.53 -2.83 -17.30
C LEU A 237 -17.43 -4.02 -16.94
N GLU A 238 -18.24 -4.50 -17.86
CA GLU A 238 -19.21 -5.60 -17.63
C GLU A 238 -18.54 -6.87 -17.03
N ASN A 239 -17.36 -7.23 -17.51
CA ASN A 239 -16.63 -8.43 -17.09
C ASN A 239 -15.49 -8.13 -16.10
N HIS A 240 -15.61 -7.05 -15.31
CA HIS A 240 -14.59 -6.61 -14.36
C HIS A 240 -14.08 -7.73 -13.41
N ALA A 241 -14.93 -8.68 -13.02
CA ALA A 241 -14.56 -9.78 -12.11
C ALA A 241 -13.55 -10.78 -12.71
N ALA A 242 -13.35 -10.79 -14.04
CA ALA A 242 -12.38 -11.64 -14.71
C ALA A 242 -10.98 -11.03 -14.80
N TYR A 243 -10.86 -9.72 -14.63
CA TYR A 243 -9.61 -8.98 -14.76
C TYR A 243 -8.95 -8.75 -13.40
N SER A 244 -7.63 -8.94 -13.32
CA SER A 244 -6.84 -8.26 -12.30
C SER A 244 -6.84 -6.75 -12.54
N TRP A 245 -6.40 -5.96 -11.56
CA TRP A 245 -6.28 -4.52 -11.72
C TRP A 245 -5.33 -4.14 -12.86
N GLN A 246 -4.23 -4.90 -13.06
CA GLN A 246 -3.31 -4.72 -14.18
C GLN A 246 -3.99 -5.07 -15.52
N GLU A 247 -4.77 -6.15 -15.57
CA GLU A 247 -5.51 -6.56 -16.76
C GLU A 247 -6.64 -5.57 -17.14
N ALA A 248 -7.00 -4.65 -16.23
CA ALA A 248 -7.94 -3.56 -16.44
C ALA A 248 -7.29 -2.23 -16.86
N LEU A 249 -5.94 -2.13 -16.92
CA LEU A 249 -5.25 -0.96 -17.49
C LEU A 249 -5.42 -0.84 -19.02
N PRO A 250 -5.34 -1.93 -19.83
CA PRO A 250 -5.38 -1.84 -21.28
C PRO A 250 -6.63 -1.16 -21.88
N PRO A 251 -7.86 -1.34 -21.36
CA PRO A 251 -9.02 -0.55 -21.79
C PRO A 251 -8.80 0.96 -21.69
N MET A 252 -8.21 1.42 -20.58
CA MET A 252 -7.88 2.84 -20.39
C MET A 252 -6.77 3.30 -21.34
N VAL A 253 -5.74 2.48 -21.55
CA VAL A 253 -4.63 2.77 -22.49
C VAL A 253 -5.16 2.91 -23.92
N ARG A 254 -6.07 2.03 -24.35
CA ARG A 254 -6.68 2.07 -25.68
C ARG A 254 -7.76 3.15 -25.85
N GLY A 255 -8.14 3.83 -24.77
CA GLY A 255 -9.22 4.82 -24.77
C GLY A 255 -10.63 4.22 -24.85
N GLU A 256 -10.77 2.92 -24.53
CA GLU A 256 -12.05 2.23 -24.38
C GLU A 256 -12.68 2.50 -23.01
N ALA A 257 -11.87 2.93 -22.04
CA ALA A 257 -12.31 3.44 -20.74
C ALA A 257 -11.60 4.75 -20.40
N ALA A 258 -12.23 5.59 -19.58
CA ALA A 258 -11.74 6.95 -19.33
C ALA A 258 -11.17 7.19 -17.92
N MET A 259 -11.67 6.50 -16.89
CA MET A 259 -11.27 6.72 -15.49
C MET A 259 -10.88 5.42 -14.79
N TYR A 260 -10.07 5.51 -13.74
CA TYR A 260 -9.74 4.42 -12.82
C TYR A 260 -9.65 4.96 -11.38
N ILE A 261 -10.54 4.50 -10.49
CA ILE A 261 -10.42 4.70 -9.05
C ILE A 261 -9.35 3.73 -8.52
N MET A 262 -8.17 4.25 -8.21
CA MET A 262 -7.00 3.43 -7.89
C MET A 262 -5.98 4.17 -7.02
N GLY A 263 -5.04 3.42 -6.44
CA GLY A 263 -3.84 3.97 -5.83
C GLY A 263 -2.82 4.43 -6.88
N ASN A 264 -1.91 5.31 -6.47
CA ASN A 264 -0.92 5.92 -7.36
C ASN A 264 0.05 4.94 -8.04
N PHE A 265 0.16 3.72 -7.52
CA PHE A 265 0.94 2.64 -8.16
C PHE A 265 0.42 2.29 -9.57
N ALA A 266 -0.76 2.75 -9.99
CA ALA A 266 -1.24 2.64 -11.36
C ALA A 266 -0.54 3.57 -12.36
N VAL A 267 0.09 4.66 -11.92
CA VAL A 267 0.70 5.68 -12.81
C VAL A 267 1.86 5.09 -13.61
N ALA A 268 2.81 4.42 -12.94
CA ALA A 268 3.97 3.82 -13.59
C ALA A 268 3.58 2.84 -14.73
N PRO A 269 2.73 1.82 -14.50
CA PRO A 269 2.35 0.91 -15.58
C PRO A 269 1.51 1.57 -16.69
N LEU A 270 0.72 2.62 -16.39
CA LEU A 270 0.03 3.40 -17.44
C LEU A 270 1.01 4.15 -18.34
N ARG A 271 2.06 4.74 -17.77
CA ARG A 271 3.15 5.38 -18.52
C ARG A 271 3.97 4.37 -19.33
N GLU A 272 4.31 3.24 -18.73
CA GLU A 272 5.00 2.13 -19.43
C GLU A 272 4.18 1.59 -20.61
N ALA A 273 2.84 1.61 -20.49
CA ALA A 273 1.93 1.25 -21.58
C ALA A 273 1.78 2.34 -22.66
N GLY A 274 2.44 3.49 -22.51
CA GLY A 274 2.58 4.52 -23.54
C GLY A 274 1.72 5.77 -23.35
N LEU A 275 0.97 5.88 -22.25
CA LEU A 275 0.26 7.12 -21.94
C LEU A 275 1.23 8.18 -21.42
N THR A 276 1.06 9.41 -21.90
CA THR A 276 1.87 10.56 -21.47
C THR A 276 1.17 11.38 -20.39
N ASP A 277 1.93 12.23 -19.70
CA ASP A 277 1.37 13.15 -18.71
C ASP A 277 0.42 14.19 -19.32
N ASP A 278 0.42 14.39 -20.63
CA ASP A 278 -0.58 15.23 -21.32
C ASP A 278 -1.92 14.49 -21.51
N GLN A 279 -1.91 13.16 -21.48
CA GLN A 279 -3.10 12.31 -21.64
C GLN A 279 -3.64 11.80 -20.30
N LEU A 280 -2.79 11.71 -19.28
CA LEU A 280 -3.16 11.25 -17.95
C LEU A 280 -3.39 12.43 -17.00
N GLY A 281 -4.42 12.32 -16.18
CA GLY A 281 -4.71 13.26 -15.11
C GLY A 281 -5.13 12.55 -13.84
N PHE A 282 -5.20 13.31 -12.75
CA PHE A 282 -5.69 12.86 -11.46
C PHE A 282 -6.66 13.90 -10.91
N PHE A 283 -7.73 13.45 -10.28
CA PHE A 283 -8.58 14.29 -9.45
C PHE A 283 -9.05 13.54 -8.20
N GLN A 284 -9.29 14.32 -7.13
CA GLN A 284 -9.87 13.83 -5.89
C GLN A 284 -11.29 13.33 -6.14
N PHE A 285 -11.66 12.18 -5.56
CA PHE A 285 -13.01 11.63 -5.79
C PHE A 285 -14.09 12.65 -5.37
N PRO A 286 -15.13 12.88 -6.18
CA PRO A 286 -16.07 14.00 -6.00
C PRO A 286 -16.88 13.94 -4.70
N GLU A 287 -17.35 15.10 -4.23
CA GLU A 287 -18.29 15.18 -3.11
C GLU A 287 -19.62 14.49 -3.46
N ILE A 288 -20.16 13.67 -2.55
CA ILE A 288 -21.50 13.08 -2.67
C ILE A 288 -22.51 13.83 -1.81
N THR A 289 -22.27 13.88 -0.49
CA THR A 289 -23.16 14.55 0.45
C THR A 289 -22.60 15.93 0.79
N PRO A 290 -23.29 17.03 0.43
CA PRO A 290 -22.84 18.38 0.76
C PRO A 290 -22.55 18.58 2.25
N GLY A 291 -21.35 19.07 2.55
CA GLY A 291 -20.94 19.40 3.92
C GLY A 291 -20.42 18.23 4.75
N ILE A 292 -20.24 17.05 4.15
CA ILE A 292 -19.40 16.01 4.74
C ILE A 292 -17.94 16.37 4.46
N GLU A 293 -17.13 16.45 5.51
CA GLU A 293 -15.70 16.68 5.39
C GLU A 293 -15.02 15.58 4.57
N LEU A 294 -14.17 15.99 3.61
CA LEU A 294 -13.45 15.05 2.76
C LEU A 294 -12.38 14.30 3.57
N ALA A 295 -12.28 13.01 3.27
CA ALA A 295 -11.32 12.07 3.82
C ALA A 295 -10.81 11.16 2.71
N GLU A 296 -9.57 10.69 2.83
CA GLU A 296 -8.87 10.00 1.75
C GLU A 296 -8.27 8.69 2.23
N ASP A 297 -8.15 7.72 1.32
CA ASP A 297 -7.28 6.59 1.55
C ASP A 297 -5.83 6.98 1.25
N ALA A 298 -4.97 6.79 2.26
CA ALA A 298 -3.53 6.85 2.07
C ALA A 298 -2.83 5.70 2.81
N PRO A 299 -2.84 4.49 2.21
CA PRO A 299 -2.26 3.33 2.87
C PRO A 299 -0.76 3.52 3.08
N THR A 300 -0.31 3.18 4.29
CA THR A 300 1.11 3.25 4.68
C THR A 300 1.71 1.85 4.73
N ASP A 301 2.87 1.67 4.08
CA ASP A 301 3.62 0.42 4.11
C ASP A 301 4.77 0.49 5.12
N THR A 302 4.98 -0.63 5.81
CA THR A 302 5.79 -0.69 7.02
C THR A 302 6.69 -1.93 7.04
N ILE A 303 7.83 -1.81 7.72
CA ILE A 303 8.68 -2.96 8.08
C ILE A 303 8.63 -3.16 9.60
N HIS A 304 8.47 -4.41 10.03
CA HIS A 304 8.33 -4.80 11.43
C HIS A 304 9.46 -5.71 11.87
N LEU A 305 9.93 -5.51 13.10
CA LEU A 305 10.79 -6.48 13.79
C LEU A 305 9.95 -7.65 14.27
N THR A 306 10.32 -8.87 13.91
CA THR A 306 9.60 -10.05 14.39
C THR A 306 10.02 -10.39 15.82
N ALA A 307 9.11 -10.95 16.61
CA ALA A 307 9.40 -11.31 18.00
C ALA A 307 10.44 -12.44 18.13
N ASN A 308 10.53 -13.29 17.10
CA ASN A 308 11.45 -14.43 17.03
C ASN A 308 12.68 -14.16 16.15
N ALA A 309 13.01 -12.89 15.91
CA ALA A 309 14.20 -12.48 15.15
C ALA A 309 15.47 -13.12 15.75
N LYS A 310 16.32 -13.68 14.88
CA LYS A 310 17.59 -14.33 15.24
C LYS A 310 18.71 -13.29 15.41
N ASN A 311 18.62 -12.17 14.69
CA ASN A 311 19.56 -11.05 14.73
C ASN A 311 18.83 -9.69 14.89
N PRO A 312 18.21 -9.44 16.06
CA PRO A 312 17.42 -8.21 16.29
C PRO A 312 18.27 -6.94 16.30
N VAL A 313 19.58 -7.03 16.58
CA VAL A 313 20.48 -5.86 16.62
C VAL A 313 20.67 -5.29 15.22
N ASP A 314 21.05 -6.14 14.26
CA ASP A 314 21.24 -5.68 12.88
C ASP A 314 19.91 -5.40 12.17
N ALA A 315 18.83 -6.11 12.55
CA ALA A 315 17.49 -5.80 12.08
C ALA A 315 17.05 -4.38 12.48
N LYS A 316 17.35 -3.95 13.71
CA LYS A 316 17.11 -2.58 14.16
C LYS A 316 18.00 -1.55 13.46
N ARG A 317 19.26 -1.89 13.12
CA ARG A 317 20.11 -1.05 12.26
C ARG A 317 19.47 -0.84 10.88
N PHE A 318 18.92 -1.90 10.27
CA PHE A 318 18.21 -1.80 8.99
C PHE A 318 16.97 -0.91 9.10
N LEU A 319 16.16 -1.07 10.16
CA LEU A 319 15.00 -0.21 10.40
C LEU A 319 15.37 1.27 10.56
N ALA A 320 16.43 1.57 11.30
CA ALA A 320 16.95 2.93 11.45
C ALA A 320 17.46 3.50 10.11
N TYR A 321 18.15 2.68 9.31
CA TYR A 321 18.61 3.06 7.97
C TYR A 321 17.42 3.39 7.05
N LEU A 322 16.42 2.50 6.98
CA LEU A 322 15.21 2.70 6.17
C LEU A 322 14.43 3.96 6.55
N ALA A 323 14.49 4.35 7.82
CA ALA A 323 13.80 5.54 8.32
C ALA A 323 14.46 6.87 7.91
N ARG A 324 15.71 6.86 7.43
CA ARG A 324 16.44 8.10 7.09
C ARG A 324 15.79 8.85 5.94
N ALA A 325 15.90 10.18 5.98
CA ALA A 325 15.33 11.07 4.97
C ALA A 325 15.92 10.85 3.56
N ASP A 326 17.22 10.60 3.45
CA ASP A 326 17.87 10.35 2.17
C ASP A 326 17.48 8.98 1.59
N VAL A 327 17.41 7.95 2.44
CA VAL A 327 16.93 6.61 2.04
C VAL A 327 15.48 6.64 1.63
N GLN A 328 14.62 7.33 2.39
CA GLN A 328 13.21 7.51 2.02
C GLN A 328 13.04 8.36 0.75
N THR A 329 13.90 9.36 0.52
CA THR A 329 13.91 10.11 -0.74
C THR A 329 14.20 9.17 -1.92
N GLU A 330 15.23 8.34 -1.82
CA GLU A 330 15.65 7.44 -2.91
C GLU A 330 14.62 6.33 -3.19
N ILE A 331 14.14 5.66 -2.14
CA ILE A 331 13.16 4.58 -2.29
C ILE A 331 11.86 5.11 -2.89
N ASN A 332 11.37 6.28 -2.44
CA ASN A 332 10.11 6.84 -2.92
C ASN A 332 10.21 7.44 -4.32
N ALA A 333 11.39 7.95 -4.73
CA ALA A 333 11.65 8.30 -6.12
C ALA A 333 11.56 7.08 -7.05
N THR A 334 12.02 5.91 -6.58
CA THR A 334 11.95 4.65 -7.35
C THR A 334 10.55 4.05 -7.36
N LEU A 335 9.85 4.08 -6.22
CA LEU A 335 8.45 3.66 -6.12
C LEU A 335 7.49 4.56 -6.91
N GLY A 336 7.88 5.83 -7.08
CA GLY A 336 6.96 6.88 -7.49
C GLY A 336 5.86 7.07 -6.44
N GLN A 337 6.22 7.17 -5.16
CA GLN A 337 5.30 7.30 -4.02
C GLN A 337 5.75 8.44 -3.08
N LEU A 338 5.02 8.65 -1.97
CA LEU A 338 5.28 9.74 -1.03
C LEU A 338 6.11 9.24 0.17
N PRO A 339 7.21 9.94 0.53
CA PRO A 339 8.01 9.60 1.69
C PRO A 339 7.36 10.06 3.00
N ILE A 340 7.47 9.25 4.05
CA ILE A 340 6.90 9.55 5.38
C ILE A 340 7.76 10.57 6.14
N ASN A 341 9.09 10.43 6.02
CA ASN A 341 10.04 11.26 6.75
C ASN A 341 9.95 12.72 6.27
N SER A 342 9.66 13.63 7.20
CA SER A 342 9.48 15.06 6.94
C SER A 342 10.73 15.78 6.42
N GLY A 343 11.91 15.17 6.54
CA GLY A 343 13.16 15.64 5.94
C GLY A 343 13.40 15.15 4.50
N SER A 344 12.57 14.23 3.98
CA SER A 344 12.70 13.70 2.62
C SER A 344 12.20 14.69 1.57
N THR A 345 12.67 14.53 0.34
CA THR A 345 12.11 15.27 -0.81
C THR A 345 11.07 14.44 -1.53
N VAL A 346 9.93 15.05 -1.86
CA VAL A 346 8.95 14.50 -2.80
C VAL A 346 9.48 14.69 -4.22
N ALA A 347 9.39 13.66 -5.07
CA ALA A 347 9.82 13.78 -6.46
C ALA A 347 8.97 14.81 -7.23
N ASP A 348 9.59 15.49 -8.19
CA ASP A 348 8.93 16.46 -9.08
C ASP A 348 8.07 15.73 -10.13
N ASP A 349 6.97 15.16 -9.66
CA ASP A 349 6.00 14.41 -10.44
C ASP A 349 4.60 14.99 -10.21
N VAL A 350 3.86 15.23 -11.30
CA VAL A 350 2.56 15.91 -11.26
C VAL A 350 1.53 15.15 -10.43
N PHE A 351 1.56 13.82 -10.42
CA PHE A 351 0.63 13.00 -9.66
C PHE A 351 1.00 12.97 -8.18
N LEU A 352 2.30 12.92 -7.86
CA LEU A 352 2.78 13.01 -6.48
C LEU A 352 2.49 14.38 -5.87
N GLN A 353 2.69 15.48 -6.61
CA GLN A 353 2.35 16.81 -6.14
C GLN A 353 0.85 16.95 -5.87
N ALA A 354 0.00 16.49 -6.80
CA ALA A 354 -1.45 16.53 -6.62
C ALA A 354 -1.91 15.66 -5.44
N GLY A 355 -1.34 14.47 -5.29
CA GLY A 355 -1.61 13.58 -4.16
C GLY A 355 -1.16 14.17 -2.82
N PHE A 356 0.04 14.75 -2.78
CA PHE A 356 0.57 15.39 -1.58
C PHE A 356 -0.28 16.60 -1.17
N GLU A 357 -0.70 17.44 -2.11
CA GLU A 357 -1.60 18.56 -1.85
C GLU A 357 -2.96 18.08 -1.33
N MET A 358 -3.56 17.08 -1.98
CA MET A 358 -4.82 16.49 -1.54
C MET A 358 -4.73 15.93 -0.11
N LEU A 359 -3.71 15.12 0.17
CA LEU A 359 -3.52 14.51 1.48
C LEU A 359 -3.09 15.50 2.57
N SER A 360 -2.51 16.64 2.20
CA SER A 360 -2.18 17.71 3.17
C SER A 360 -3.41 18.53 3.58
N ASN A 361 -4.50 18.47 2.81
CA ASN A 361 -5.71 19.26 3.04
C ASN A 361 -6.94 18.41 3.43
N THR A 362 -6.77 17.10 3.59
CA THR A 362 -7.85 16.18 3.99
C THR A 362 -8.10 16.22 5.50
N ASN A 363 -9.34 15.96 5.93
CA ASN A 363 -9.71 15.92 7.35
C ASN A 363 -9.54 14.53 7.98
N GLY A 364 -9.35 13.49 7.15
CA GLY A 364 -9.13 12.13 7.61
C GLY A 364 -8.32 11.33 6.61
N ILE A 365 -7.46 10.44 7.13
CA ILE A 365 -6.67 9.50 6.35
C ILE A 365 -7.03 8.10 6.79
N ALA A 366 -7.81 7.40 5.96
CA ALA A 366 -8.07 5.98 6.09
C ALA A 366 -6.88 5.17 5.55
N GLN A 367 -6.76 3.92 5.95
CA GLN A 367 -5.68 3.03 5.52
C GLN A 367 -6.13 2.04 4.44
N PHE A 368 -7.34 2.21 3.87
CA PHE A 368 -8.05 1.24 3.02
C PHE A 368 -8.80 0.16 3.80
N PHE A 369 -9.92 -0.29 3.23
CA PHE A 369 -10.86 -1.24 3.86
C PHE A 369 -10.18 -2.48 4.44
N ASP A 370 -9.28 -3.12 3.68
CA ASP A 370 -8.60 -4.36 4.07
C ASP A 370 -7.49 -4.18 5.11
N ARG A 371 -7.19 -2.91 5.45
CA ARG A 371 -6.25 -2.50 6.50
C ARG A 371 -6.96 -1.92 7.73
N ASP A 372 -8.10 -1.26 7.52
CA ASP A 372 -8.92 -0.69 8.59
C ASP A 372 -9.83 -1.72 9.26
N ALA A 373 -10.31 -2.73 8.53
CA ALA A 373 -11.08 -3.84 9.08
C ALA A 373 -10.19 -5.05 9.45
N PRO A 374 -10.53 -5.86 10.48
CA PRO A 374 -9.88 -7.14 10.73
C PRO A 374 -10.02 -8.09 9.54
N ALA A 375 -9.05 -8.98 9.35
CA ALA A 375 -8.94 -9.83 8.17
C ALA A 375 -10.22 -10.64 7.82
N GLU A 376 -10.96 -11.16 8.82
CA GLU A 376 -12.24 -11.85 8.56
C GLU A 376 -13.29 -10.91 7.97
N MET A 377 -13.42 -9.70 8.52
CA MET A 377 -14.37 -8.70 8.06
C MET A 377 -13.96 -8.14 6.70
N ALA A 378 -12.67 -7.82 6.52
CA ALA A 378 -12.11 -7.37 5.25
C ALA A 378 -12.44 -8.37 4.13
N LYS A 379 -12.16 -9.67 4.36
CA LYS A 379 -12.46 -10.73 3.39
C LYS A 379 -13.95 -10.79 3.07
N ALA A 380 -14.81 -10.86 4.08
CA ALA A 380 -16.26 -10.96 3.87
C ALA A 380 -16.84 -9.73 3.17
N GLY A 381 -16.37 -8.53 3.54
CA GLY A 381 -16.73 -7.26 2.92
C GLY A 381 -16.39 -7.23 1.45
N MET A 382 -15.13 -7.46 1.09
CA MET A 382 -14.68 -7.43 -0.31
C MET A 382 -15.34 -8.52 -1.19
N GLU A 383 -15.62 -9.71 -0.64
CA GLU A 383 -16.45 -10.73 -1.32
C GLU A 383 -17.88 -10.21 -1.57
N GLY A 384 -18.48 -9.56 -0.57
CA GLY A 384 -19.80 -8.92 -0.68
C GLY A 384 -19.84 -7.77 -1.66
N PHE A 385 -18.80 -6.94 -1.71
CA PHE A 385 -18.67 -5.80 -2.61
C PHE A 385 -18.60 -6.23 -4.06
N GLN A 386 -17.71 -7.17 -4.40
CA GLN A 386 -17.68 -7.74 -5.75
C GLN A 386 -19.01 -8.42 -6.11
N GLU A 387 -19.60 -9.18 -5.18
CA GLU A 387 -20.91 -9.80 -5.41
C GLU A 387 -21.98 -8.76 -5.72
N PHE A 388 -22.00 -7.65 -4.98
CA PHE A 388 -22.97 -6.58 -5.19
C PHE A 388 -22.81 -5.92 -6.57
N MET A 389 -21.57 -5.70 -7.03
CA MET A 389 -21.33 -5.18 -8.39
C MET A 389 -21.92 -6.07 -9.49
N VAL A 390 -21.91 -7.39 -9.29
CA VAL A 390 -22.42 -8.37 -10.28
C VAL A 390 -23.89 -8.70 -10.08
N LYS A 391 -24.37 -8.66 -8.83
CA LYS A 391 -25.73 -9.07 -8.41
C LYS A 391 -26.31 -8.07 -7.42
N PRO A 392 -26.60 -6.83 -7.84
CA PRO A 392 -27.09 -5.78 -6.95
C PRO A 392 -28.41 -6.12 -6.27
N ASP A 393 -29.23 -6.99 -6.89
CA ASP A 393 -30.48 -7.51 -6.34
C ASP A 393 -30.29 -8.31 -5.03
N ARG A 394 -29.06 -8.74 -4.73
CA ARG A 394 -28.71 -9.48 -3.51
C ARG A 394 -28.31 -8.60 -2.33
N LEU A 395 -28.44 -7.27 -2.42
CA LEU A 395 -28.01 -6.32 -1.39
C LEU A 395 -28.34 -6.76 0.04
N GLU A 396 -29.62 -7.00 0.35
CA GLU A 396 -30.02 -7.35 1.72
C GLU A 396 -29.40 -8.66 2.22
N ALA A 397 -29.28 -9.67 1.35
CA ALA A 397 -28.62 -10.93 1.70
C ALA A 397 -27.11 -10.74 1.94
N ILE A 398 -26.47 -9.81 1.21
CA ILE A 398 -25.07 -9.43 1.42
C ILE A 398 -24.93 -8.73 2.76
N LEU A 399 -25.73 -7.69 3.05
CA LEU A 399 -25.68 -6.95 4.31
C LEU A 399 -25.92 -7.84 5.54
N GLU A 400 -26.90 -8.75 5.48
CA GLU A 400 -27.13 -9.73 6.55
C GLU A 400 -25.93 -10.66 6.77
N ARG A 401 -25.23 -11.05 5.69
CA ARG A 401 -24.04 -11.90 5.78
C ARG A 401 -22.85 -11.13 6.36
N LEU A 402 -22.67 -9.87 5.97
CA LEU A 402 -21.65 -8.98 6.54
C LEU A 402 -21.90 -8.72 8.02
N GLU A 403 -23.16 -8.51 8.42
CA GLU A 403 -23.51 -8.34 9.83
C GLU A 403 -23.21 -9.58 10.67
N LYS A 404 -23.50 -10.78 10.14
CA LYS A 404 -23.09 -12.04 10.79
C LYS A 404 -21.57 -12.18 10.88
N ALA A 405 -20.82 -11.66 9.90
CA ALA A 405 -19.35 -11.66 9.94
C ALA A 405 -18.82 -10.69 11.00
N ARG A 406 -19.39 -9.48 11.08
CA ARG A 406 -19.08 -8.50 12.13
C ARG A 406 -19.27 -9.10 13.52
N GLN A 407 -20.40 -9.75 13.79
CA GLN A 407 -20.69 -10.38 15.09
C GLN A 407 -19.73 -11.52 15.50
N ARG A 408 -18.91 -12.03 14.56
CA ARG A 408 -17.88 -13.03 14.87
C ARG A 408 -16.48 -12.44 14.95
N ALA A 409 -16.21 -11.42 14.13
CA ALA A 409 -14.88 -10.84 13.96
C ALA A 409 -14.50 -9.84 15.06
N TYR A 410 -15.49 -9.24 15.72
CA TYR A 410 -15.35 -8.32 16.86
C TYR A 410 -16.15 -8.87 18.04
#